data_AF-A0A6A3KB43-F1
#
_entry.id   AF-A0A6A3KB43-F1
#
_cell.length_a   1.000
_cell.length_b   1.000
_cell.length_c   1.000
_cell.angle_alpha   90.00
_cell.angle_beta   90.00
_cell.angle_gamma   90.00
#
_symmetry.space_group_name_H-M   'P 1'
#
loop_
_entity.id
_entity.type
_entity.pdbx_description
1 polymer ?
#
loop_
_entity_poly.entity_id
_entity_poly.type
_entity_poly.pdbx_seq_one_letter_code
_entity_poly.pdbx_strand_id
1 'polypeptide(L)'
;MLRSSVRRGVLQRLLQRGLSSSTTPAASQGAHLALEGFIARRESSRALAAFDKLQPAQQSDPDLLQRLALLVVKSGQPHEAPRAAQMLSGLLALPDFAADDATQLAVIYTLDACLQQQRLEDALLLFAAARERDVVVDLPTVEALLRELVAARRMDEAVAIVKSFRAQDDVRPTEQTLKPVLIAGMEQQRFEDVEAMLVHCGTIGVDISPEMAMTIVMVEFEDSPEQDHVGLLKIMYYLEDKLIEDMATRGKPDLS
;
A
#
# COMPACT_ATOMS: atom_id res chain seq x y z
N MET A 1 53.45 59.58 11.18
CA MET A 1 52.40 59.95 12.14
C MET A 1 52.20 58.80 13.13
N LEU A 2 52.21 59.12 14.43
CA LEU A 2 51.43 58.53 15.55
C LEU A 2 51.15 57.01 15.51
N ARG A 3 51.78 56.22 16.39
CA ARG A 3 51.30 55.84 17.74
C ARG A 3 50.04 54.97 17.77
N SER A 4 50.20 53.84 18.47
CA SER A 4 49.26 53.09 19.34
C SER A 4 49.02 51.65 18.85
N SER A 5 49.44 50.57 19.52
CA SER A 5 49.52 50.17 20.93
C SER A 5 48.18 49.74 21.55
N VAL A 6 48.10 48.43 21.85
CA VAL A 6 47.40 47.82 23.02
C VAL A 6 45.88 47.65 22.82
N ARG A 7 45.29 46.45 22.93
CA ARG A 7 44.91 45.82 24.21
C ARG A 7 44.70 44.30 24.12
N ARG A 8 45.29 43.62 25.11
CA ARG A 8 44.97 42.30 25.64
C ARG A 8 43.59 42.31 26.35
N GLY A 9 42.99 41.12 26.46
CA GLY A 9 41.77 40.82 27.22
C GLY A 9 40.61 40.60 26.25
N VAL A 10 40.10 39.40 26.04
CA VAL A 10 39.36 38.62 27.05
C VAL A 10 39.58 37.11 26.80
N LEU A 11 40.17 36.45 27.79
CA LEU A 11 40.03 35.01 28.05
C LEU A 11 38.54 34.67 28.29
N GLN A 12 38.15 33.44 27.95
CA GLN A 12 36.91 32.79 28.41
C GLN A 12 35.59 33.41 27.92
N ARG A 13 35.12 32.93 26.77
CA ARG A 13 33.73 32.50 26.57
C ARG A 13 33.56 32.04 25.12
N LEU A 14 33.49 30.72 24.94
CA LEU A 14 32.71 29.99 23.92
C LEU A 14 33.18 28.51 23.81
N LEU A 15 33.68 27.94 24.92
CA LEU A 15 33.70 26.50 25.17
C LEU A 15 32.41 26.01 25.87
N GLN A 16 31.30 26.72 25.73
CA GLN A 16 30.00 26.32 26.27
C GLN A 16 28.88 26.78 25.33
N ARG A 17 28.68 26.00 24.28
CA ARG A 17 27.34 25.75 23.74
C ARG A 17 27.23 24.27 23.35
N GLY A 18 27.53 23.44 24.34
CA GLY A 18 26.85 22.17 24.46
C GLY A 18 25.38 22.47 24.78
N LEU A 19 24.49 22.00 23.94
CA LEU A 19 23.29 21.32 24.38
C LEU A 19 23.28 19.99 23.63
N SER A 20 24.09 19.08 24.14
CA SER A 20 23.73 17.67 24.14
C SER A 20 22.29 17.59 24.64
N SER A 21 21.37 17.22 23.77
CA SER A 21 20.02 16.83 24.15
C SER A 21 20.11 15.49 24.89
N SER A 22 20.60 15.50 26.12
CA SER A 22 20.34 14.42 27.05
C SER A 22 18.88 14.56 27.48
N THR A 23 17.97 14.04 26.67
CA THR A 23 16.64 13.70 27.18
C THR A 23 16.86 12.74 28.33
N THR A 24 16.59 13.22 29.54
CA THR A 24 16.76 12.41 30.76
C THR A 24 15.84 11.18 30.66
N PRO A 25 16.32 9.97 31.00
CA PRO A 25 15.54 8.74 30.90
C PRO A 25 14.23 8.77 31.72
N ALA A 26 14.17 9.63 32.75
CA ALA A 26 12.95 9.84 33.53
C ALA A 26 11.84 10.57 32.74
N ALA A 27 12.20 11.51 31.86
CA ALA A 27 11.22 12.22 31.03
C ALA A 27 10.66 11.31 29.92
N SER A 28 11.48 10.42 29.36
CA SER A 28 11.05 9.45 28.35
C SER A 28 10.19 8.33 28.94
N GLN A 29 10.47 7.87 30.16
CA GLN A 29 9.57 6.96 30.90
C GLN A 29 8.21 7.59 31.20
N GLY A 30 8.17 8.86 31.60
CA GLY A 30 6.91 9.59 31.80
C GLY A 30 6.09 9.73 30.53
N ALA A 31 6.74 10.01 29.39
CA ALA A 31 6.09 10.09 28.09
C ALA A 31 5.53 8.74 27.61
N HIS A 32 6.25 7.64 27.87
CA HIS A 32 5.78 6.29 27.54
C HIS A 32 4.55 5.89 28.37
N LEU A 33 4.55 6.13 29.68
CA LEU A 33 3.38 5.86 30.54
C LEU A 33 2.18 6.73 30.16
N ALA A 34 2.41 8.00 29.78
CA ALA A 34 1.37 8.87 29.29
C ALA A 34 0.78 8.38 27.97
N LEU A 35 1.63 7.92 27.04
CA LEU A 35 1.22 7.36 25.75
C LEU A 35 0.31 6.14 25.94
N GLU A 36 0.74 5.18 26.75
CA GLU A 36 -0.08 3.99 27.09
C GLU A 36 -1.43 4.39 27.71
N GLY A 37 -1.43 5.41 28.57
CA GLY A 37 -2.65 5.98 29.12
C GLY A 37 -3.57 6.61 28.07
N PHE A 38 -3.01 7.33 27.08
CA PHE A 38 -3.78 7.92 25.98
C PHE A 38 -4.30 6.85 25.02
N ILE A 39 -3.54 5.78 24.76
CA ILE A 39 -3.98 4.64 23.96
C ILE A 39 -5.16 3.95 24.64
N ALA A 40 -5.06 3.68 25.94
CA ALA A 40 -6.13 3.06 26.72
C ALA A 40 -7.42 3.91 26.73
N ARG A 41 -7.29 5.24 26.73
CA ARG A 41 -8.42 6.19 26.69
C ARG A 41 -8.91 6.53 25.28
N ARG A 42 -8.26 5.98 24.25
CA ARG A 42 -8.53 6.24 22.83
C ARG A 42 -8.38 7.72 22.43
N GLU A 43 -7.43 8.44 23.03
CA GLU A 43 -7.14 9.84 22.73
C GLU A 43 -6.06 9.96 21.65
N SER A 44 -6.41 9.73 20.37
CA SER A 44 -5.45 9.61 19.25
C SER A 44 -4.50 10.81 19.10
N SER A 45 -5.01 12.04 19.09
CA SER A 45 -4.18 13.23 18.88
C SER A 45 -3.20 13.48 20.05
N ARG A 46 -3.58 13.12 21.29
CA ARG A 46 -2.70 13.21 22.46
C ARG A 46 -1.69 12.07 22.50
N ALA A 47 -2.09 10.87 22.08
CA ALA A 47 -1.18 9.75 21.90
C ALA A 47 -0.09 10.10 20.88
N LEU A 48 -0.45 10.66 19.72
CA LEU A 48 0.52 11.13 18.73
C LEU A 48 1.48 12.20 19.29
N ALA A 49 0.95 13.20 20.02
CA ALA A 49 1.78 14.24 20.64
C ALA A 49 2.70 13.70 21.77
N ALA A 50 2.33 12.59 22.42
CA ALA A 50 3.18 11.91 23.39
C ALA A 50 4.25 11.06 22.69
N PHE A 51 3.89 10.39 21.60
CA PHE A 51 4.80 9.61 20.74
C PHE A 51 5.92 10.49 20.15
N ASP A 52 5.61 11.71 19.73
CA ASP A 52 6.59 12.69 19.25
C ASP A 52 7.67 13.07 20.29
N LYS A 53 7.40 12.82 21.57
CA LYS A 53 8.31 13.14 22.69
C LYS A 53 9.16 11.94 23.12
N LEU A 54 8.93 10.76 22.55
CA LEU A 54 9.68 9.55 22.87
C LEU A 54 11.11 9.59 22.30
N GLN A 55 11.98 8.79 22.89
CA GLN A 55 13.32 8.56 22.32
C GLN A 55 13.21 7.70 21.06
N PRO A 56 14.13 7.85 20.08
CA PRO A 56 14.10 7.06 18.84
C PRO A 56 14.03 5.55 19.07
N ALA A 57 14.73 5.03 20.08
CA ALA A 57 14.69 3.61 20.44
C ALA A 57 13.29 3.12 20.85
N GLN A 58 12.48 3.98 21.48
CA GLN A 58 11.11 3.66 21.88
C GLN A 58 10.11 3.89 20.74
N GLN A 59 10.43 4.78 19.80
CA GLN A 59 9.61 5.01 18.60
C GLN A 59 9.69 3.85 17.61
N SER A 60 10.67 2.96 17.75
CA SER A 60 10.83 1.76 16.93
C SER A 60 10.21 0.50 17.54
N ASP A 61 9.51 0.61 18.68
CA ASP A 61 8.83 -0.53 19.30
C ASP A 61 7.65 -1.00 18.43
N PRO A 62 7.68 -2.23 17.86
CA PRO A 62 6.65 -2.69 16.93
C PRO A 62 5.24 -2.73 17.51
N ASP A 63 5.09 -3.26 18.74
CA ASP A 63 3.77 -3.41 19.38
C ASP A 63 3.15 -2.03 19.63
N LEU A 64 3.96 -1.07 20.06
CA LEU A 64 3.53 0.32 20.23
C LEU A 64 3.08 0.94 18.90
N LEU A 65 3.86 0.76 17.82
CA LEU A 65 3.55 1.30 16.50
C LEU A 65 2.27 0.70 15.92
N GLN A 66 2.08 -0.62 16.02
CA GLN A 66 0.88 -1.32 15.59
C GLN A 66 -0.36 -0.80 16.34
N ARG A 67 -0.30 -0.73 17.68
CA ARG A 67 -1.40 -0.25 18.52
C ARG A 67 -1.73 1.22 18.26
N LEU A 68 -0.71 2.05 18.09
CA LEU A 68 -0.89 3.47 17.79
C LEU A 68 -1.47 3.69 16.39
N ALA A 69 -0.99 2.97 15.37
CA ALA A 69 -1.55 3.02 14.02
C ALA A 69 -3.05 2.65 14.02
N LEU A 70 -3.41 1.54 14.68
CA LEU A 70 -4.80 1.11 14.82
C LEU A 70 -5.67 2.16 15.55
N LEU A 71 -5.16 2.80 16.60
CA LEU A 71 -5.88 3.85 17.32
C LEU A 71 -6.15 5.07 16.41
N VAL A 72 -5.11 5.52 15.73
CA VAL A 72 -5.08 6.73 14.89
C VAL A 72 -5.98 6.56 13.68
N VAL A 73 -5.97 5.38 13.07
CA VAL A 73 -6.89 5.04 11.98
C VAL A 73 -8.35 4.97 12.44
N LYS A 74 -8.61 4.36 13.59
CA LYS A 74 -9.98 4.24 14.14
C LYS A 74 -10.56 5.56 14.63
N SER A 75 -9.74 6.60 14.82
CA SER A 75 -10.21 7.94 15.17
C SER A 75 -10.97 8.62 14.02
N GLY A 76 -10.69 8.21 12.77
CA GLY A 76 -11.27 8.79 11.56
C GLY A 76 -10.75 10.18 11.19
N GLN A 77 -9.68 10.66 11.83
CA GLN A 77 -9.11 11.97 11.53
C GLN A 77 -8.34 11.96 10.19
N PRO A 78 -8.55 12.96 9.31
CA PRO A 78 -7.99 12.94 7.94
C PRO A 78 -6.47 13.11 7.86
N HIS A 79 -5.87 13.73 8.88
CA HIS A 79 -4.42 13.95 8.95
C HIS A 79 -3.68 12.80 9.65
N GLU A 80 -4.43 11.84 10.18
CA GLU A 80 -3.94 10.78 11.05
C GLU A 80 -3.61 9.50 10.23
N ALA A 81 -4.37 9.19 9.17
CA ALA A 81 -4.09 8.02 8.33
C ALA A 81 -2.72 8.05 7.61
N PRO A 82 -2.27 9.17 7.00
CA PRO A 82 -0.94 9.24 6.39
C PRO A 82 0.17 9.01 7.41
N ARG A 83 -0.04 9.48 8.64
CA ARG A 83 0.92 9.32 9.71
C ARG A 83 1.01 7.86 10.16
N ALA A 84 -0.13 7.17 10.26
CA ALA A 84 -0.16 5.73 10.49
C ALA A 84 0.54 4.95 9.35
N ALA A 85 0.32 5.32 8.09
CA ALA A 85 0.96 4.70 6.95
C ALA A 85 2.49 4.86 6.98
N GLN A 86 2.99 6.05 7.32
CA GLN A 86 4.43 6.30 7.49
C GLN A 86 5.03 5.47 8.61
N MET A 87 4.35 5.37 9.76
CA MET A 87 4.82 4.57 10.89
C MET A 87 4.93 3.09 10.54
N LEU A 88 3.90 2.52 9.90
CA LEU A 88 3.89 1.12 9.50
C LEU A 88 4.88 0.83 8.36
N SER A 89 5.01 1.72 7.38
CA SER A 89 6.01 1.58 6.32
C SER A 89 7.43 1.60 6.90
N GLY A 90 7.69 2.46 7.88
CA GLY A 90 8.96 2.49 8.60
C GLY A 90 9.23 1.22 9.40
N LEU A 91 8.21 0.67 10.07
CA LEU A 91 8.30 -0.61 10.78
C LEU A 91 8.62 -1.77 9.81
N LEU A 92 7.91 -1.83 8.69
CA LEU A 92 8.11 -2.81 7.63
C LEU A 92 9.43 -2.63 6.87
N ALA A 93 10.14 -1.51 7.04
CA ALA A 93 11.47 -1.33 6.47
C ALA A 93 12.59 -1.90 7.37
N LEU A 94 12.33 -2.23 8.63
CA LEU A 94 13.35 -2.73 9.58
C LEU A 94 13.77 -4.17 9.23
N PRO A 95 15.06 -4.47 8.95
CA PRO A 95 15.47 -5.73 8.33
C PRO A 95 15.13 -6.97 9.17
N ASP A 96 15.17 -6.87 10.51
CA ASP A 96 14.93 -7.98 11.43
C ASP A 96 13.47 -8.08 11.89
N PHE A 97 12.57 -7.26 11.33
CA PHE A 97 11.17 -7.27 11.71
C PHE A 97 10.38 -8.36 10.98
N ALA A 98 9.82 -9.29 11.75
CA ALA A 98 8.88 -10.30 11.27
C ALA A 98 7.44 -9.82 11.49
N ALA A 99 6.67 -9.76 10.41
CA ALA A 99 5.27 -9.38 10.49
C ALA A 99 4.45 -10.50 11.17
N ASP A 100 3.54 -10.08 12.03
CA ASP A 100 2.58 -10.92 12.74
C ASP A 100 1.14 -10.51 12.40
N ASP A 101 0.16 -11.23 12.96
CA ASP A 101 -1.27 -10.95 12.75
C ASP A 101 -1.65 -9.52 13.14
N ALA A 102 -0.99 -8.95 14.16
CA ALA A 102 -1.21 -7.57 14.59
C ALA A 102 -0.71 -6.57 13.55
N THR A 103 0.44 -6.84 12.93
CA THR A 103 0.97 -6.07 11.79
C THR A 103 0.02 -6.14 10.61
N GLN A 104 -0.42 -7.33 10.25
CA GLN A 104 -1.35 -7.54 9.13
C GLN A 104 -2.63 -6.74 9.34
N LEU A 105 -3.22 -6.82 10.53
CA LEU A 105 -4.42 -6.06 10.88
C LEU A 105 -4.17 -4.55 10.80
N ALA A 106 -3.08 -4.06 11.38
CA ALA A 106 -2.74 -2.64 11.35
C ALA A 106 -2.55 -2.12 9.92
N VAL A 107 -1.91 -2.89 9.04
CA VAL A 107 -1.73 -2.56 7.63
C VAL A 107 -3.06 -2.46 6.90
N ILE A 108 -3.92 -3.49 7.00
CA ILE A 108 -5.24 -3.52 6.33
C ILE A 108 -6.08 -2.29 6.70
N TYR A 109 -6.25 -2.04 8.00
CA TYR A 109 -7.04 -0.89 8.47
C TYR A 109 -6.43 0.44 8.02
N THR A 110 -5.10 0.56 8.01
CA THR A 110 -4.42 1.80 7.60
C THR A 110 -4.56 2.04 6.09
N LEU A 111 -4.47 1.00 5.27
CA LEU A 111 -4.74 1.07 3.84
C LEU A 111 -6.17 1.53 3.58
N ASP A 112 -7.15 0.88 4.21
CA ASP A 112 -8.57 1.25 4.07
C ASP A 112 -8.82 2.72 4.42
N ALA A 113 -8.24 3.20 5.52
CA ALA A 113 -8.39 4.59 5.94
C ALA A 113 -7.70 5.57 4.99
N CYS A 114 -6.53 5.21 4.45
CA CYS A 114 -5.87 6.03 3.44
C CYS A 114 -6.73 6.13 2.16
N LEU A 115 -7.30 5.02 1.70
CA LEU A 115 -8.20 5.00 0.54
C LEU A 115 -9.48 5.81 0.78
N GLN A 116 -10.14 5.65 1.93
CA GLN A 116 -11.32 6.43 2.31
C GLN A 116 -11.05 7.94 2.38
N GLN A 117 -9.82 8.34 2.70
CA GLN A 117 -9.40 9.74 2.82
C GLN A 117 -8.73 10.28 1.54
N GLN A 118 -8.81 9.55 0.42
CA GLN A 118 -8.21 9.94 -0.87
C GLN A 118 -6.70 10.15 -0.78
N ARG A 119 -6.02 9.34 0.03
CA ARG A 119 -4.55 9.34 0.24
C ARG A 119 -3.91 8.18 -0.51
N LEU A 120 -4.08 8.17 -1.83
CA LEU A 120 -3.67 7.07 -2.69
C LEU A 120 -2.15 6.85 -2.65
N GLU A 121 -1.35 7.91 -2.63
CA GLU A 121 0.12 7.81 -2.56
C GLU A 121 0.59 7.13 -1.28
N ASP A 122 0.02 7.51 -0.14
CA ASP A 122 0.36 6.92 1.16
C ASP A 122 -0.08 5.44 1.22
N ALA A 123 -1.24 5.12 0.62
CA ALA A 123 -1.73 3.75 0.51
C ALA A 123 -0.80 2.89 -0.36
N LEU A 124 -0.33 3.39 -1.51
CA LEU A 124 0.57 2.66 -2.40
C LEU A 124 1.93 2.39 -1.77
N LEU A 125 2.50 3.37 -1.05
CA LEU A 125 3.75 3.19 -0.32
C LEU A 125 3.63 2.11 0.76
N LEU A 126 2.53 2.15 1.54
CA LEU A 126 2.28 1.14 2.56
C LEU A 126 2.02 -0.23 1.94
N PHE A 127 1.28 -0.31 0.84
CA PHE A 127 0.99 -1.57 0.14
C PHE A 127 2.29 -2.21 -0.41
N ALA A 128 3.17 -1.40 -1.02
CA ALA A 128 4.46 -1.89 -1.50
C ALA A 128 5.32 -2.43 -0.33
N ALA A 129 5.43 -1.68 0.77
CA ALA A 129 6.17 -2.13 1.96
C ALA A 129 5.58 -3.40 2.57
N ALA A 130 4.25 -3.54 2.56
CA ALA A 130 3.57 -4.75 3.01
C ALA A 130 3.90 -5.96 2.12
N ARG A 131 3.89 -5.79 0.79
CA ARG A 131 4.26 -6.85 -0.17
C ARG A 131 5.72 -7.28 -0.04
N GLU A 132 6.65 -6.35 0.18
CA GLU A 132 8.07 -6.67 0.41
C GLU A 132 8.31 -7.50 1.68
N ARG A 133 7.35 -7.51 2.61
CA ARG A 133 7.39 -8.27 3.86
C ARG A 133 6.40 -9.43 3.93
N ASP A 134 5.90 -9.84 2.77
CA ASP A 134 4.92 -10.93 2.65
C ASP A 134 3.70 -10.74 3.57
N VAL A 135 3.33 -9.49 3.88
CA VAL A 135 2.13 -9.18 4.65
C VAL A 135 0.92 -9.35 3.73
N VAL A 136 0.03 -10.26 4.12
CA VAL A 136 -1.18 -10.58 3.37
C VAL A 136 -2.23 -9.48 3.56
N VAL A 137 -2.48 -8.71 2.52
CA VAL A 137 -3.60 -7.75 2.47
C VAL A 137 -4.84 -8.51 1.98
N ASP A 138 -6.00 -8.23 2.58
CA ASP A 138 -7.24 -8.88 2.22
C ASP A 138 -7.81 -8.36 0.89
N LEU A 139 -8.65 -9.18 0.28
CA LEU A 139 -9.20 -8.91 -1.04
C LEU A 139 -10.00 -7.60 -1.12
N PRO A 140 -10.86 -7.24 -0.15
CA PRO A 140 -11.58 -5.97 -0.20
C PRO A 140 -10.69 -4.74 -0.28
N THR A 141 -9.57 -4.70 0.47
CA THR A 141 -8.62 -3.59 0.43
C THR A 141 -7.90 -3.53 -0.92
N VAL A 142 -7.51 -4.68 -1.50
CA VAL A 142 -6.95 -4.73 -2.86
C VAL A 142 -7.96 -4.21 -3.89
N GLU A 143 -9.22 -4.65 -3.82
CA GLU A 143 -10.27 -4.19 -4.73
C GLU A 143 -10.51 -2.69 -4.64
N ALA A 144 -10.48 -2.13 -3.43
CA ALA A 144 -10.57 -0.69 -3.22
C ALA A 144 -9.38 0.03 -3.86
N LEU A 145 -8.15 -0.47 -3.64
CA LEU A 145 -6.93 0.11 -4.22
C LEU A 145 -6.96 0.10 -5.76
N LEU A 146 -7.33 -1.04 -6.38
CA LEU A 146 -7.46 -1.15 -7.84
C LEU A 146 -8.52 -0.20 -8.41
N ARG A 147 -9.66 -0.06 -7.72
CA ARG A 147 -10.72 0.87 -8.12
C ARG A 147 -10.25 2.33 -8.11
N GLU A 148 -9.57 2.74 -7.04
CA GLU A 148 -9.01 4.10 -6.93
C GLU A 148 -7.93 4.36 -8.00
N LEU A 149 -7.08 3.38 -8.28
CA LEU A 149 -6.08 3.48 -9.35
C LEU A 149 -6.71 3.66 -10.74
N VAL A 150 -7.74 2.86 -11.03
CA VAL A 150 -8.51 2.98 -12.28
C VAL A 150 -9.18 4.35 -12.39
N ALA A 151 -9.83 4.81 -11.32
CA ALA A 151 -10.46 6.13 -11.28
C ALA A 151 -9.44 7.28 -11.48
N ALA A 152 -8.23 7.13 -10.95
CA ALA A 152 -7.12 8.05 -11.14
C ALA A 152 -6.38 7.88 -12.49
N ARG A 153 -6.81 6.94 -13.36
CA ARG A 153 -6.14 6.56 -14.62
C ARG A 153 -4.67 6.12 -14.44
N ARG A 154 -4.31 5.59 -13.28
CA ARG A 154 -2.96 5.08 -12.94
C ARG A 154 -2.83 3.61 -13.30
N MET A 155 -2.99 3.29 -14.59
CA MET A 155 -3.03 1.91 -15.08
C MET A 155 -1.74 1.12 -14.85
N ASP A 156 -0.56 1.76 -14.93
CA ASP A 156 0.72 1.07 -14.72
C ASP A 156 0.81 0.41 -13.35
N GLU A 157 0.35 1.12 -12.32
CA GLU A 157 0.35 0.65 -10.93
C GLU A 157 -0.73 -0.40 -10.70
N ALA A 158 -1.91 -0.24 -11.31
CA ALA A 158 -2.96 -1.25 -11.27
C ALA A 158 -2.49 -2.58 -11.88
N VAL A 159 -1.84 -2.52 -13.05
CA VAL A 159 -1.25 -3.68 -13.73
C VAL A 159 -0.15 -4.30 -12.86
N ALA A 160 0.69 -3.49 -12.21
CA ALA A 160 1.74 -3.98 -11.32
C ALA A 160 1.17 -4.73 -10.11
N ILE A 161 0.09 -4.24 -9.50
CA ILE A 161 -0.60 -4.93 -8.40
C ILE A 161 -1.19 -6.26 -8.87
N VAL A 162 -1.89 -6.27 -10.01
CA VAL A 162 -2.45 -7.51 -10.58
C VAL A 162 -1.34 -8.54 -10.84
N LYS A 163 -0.21 -8.12 -11.42
CA LYS A 163 0.94 -8.99 -11.70
C LYS A 163 1.74 -9.38 -10.44
N SER A 164 1.44 -8.77 -9.29
CA SER A 164 2.13 -9.10 -8.05
C SER A 164 1.60 -10.38 -7.39
N PHE A 165 0.39 -10.82 -7.73
CA PHE A 165 -0.21 -12.03 -7.19
C PHE A 165 0.50 -13.28 -7.68
N ARG A 166 0.61 -14.29 -6.81
CA ARG A 166 1.23 -15.57 -7.13
C ARG A 166 0.24 -16.70 -6.92
N ALA A 167 0.42 -17.79 -7.67
CA ALA A 167 -0.41 -18.99 -7.56
C ALA A 167 -0.38 -19.65 -6.17
N GLN A 168 0.57 -19.29 -5.30
CA GLN A 168 0.72 -19.80 -3.94
C GLN A 168 0.25 -18.81 -2.87
N ASP A 169 -0.20 -17.61 -3.26
CA ASP A 169 -0.68 -16.61 -2.30
C ASP A 169 -1.98 -17.12 -1.65
N ASP A 170 -2.09 -16.89 -0.33
CA ASP A 170 -3.27 -17.27 0.47
C ASP A 170 -4.53 -16.47 0.06
N VAL A 171 -4.33 -15.23 -0.37
CA VAL A 171 -5.37 -14.37 -0.93
C VAL A 171 -5.13 -14.22 -2.43
N ARG A 172 -6.10 -14.64 -3.22
CA ARG A 172 -6.05 -14.57 -4.68
C ARG A 172 -7.10 -13.59 -5.22
N PRO A 173 -6.78 -12.84 -6.28
CA PRO A 173 -7.76 -12.01 -6.94
C PRO A 173 -8.84 -12.89 -7.54
N THR A 174 -10.07 -12.41 -7.55
CA THR A 174 -11.16 -13.04 -8.30
C THR A 174 -11.32 -12.35 -9.63
N GLU A 175 -12.08 -12.97 -10.53
CA GLU A 175 -12.54 -12.31 -11.75
C GLU A 175 -13.19 -10.93 -11.47
N GLN A 176 -13.95 -10.80 -10.37
CA GLN A 176 -14.58 -9.53 -10.00
C GLN A 176 -13.56 -8.48 -9.54
N THR A 177 -12.50 -8.91 -8.86
CA THR A 177 -11.39 -8.04 -8.45
C THR A 177 -10.66 -7.46 -9.66
N LEU A 178 -10.54 -8.23 -10.73
CA LEU A 178 -9.79 -7.87 -11.95
C LEU A 178 -10.62 -7.08 -12.96
N LYS A 179 -11.95 -7.30 -12.96
CA LYS A 179 -12.89 -6.68 -13.91
C LYS A 179 -12.64 -5.19 -14.15
N PRO A 180 -12.51 -4.31 -13.13
CA PRO A 180 -12.38 -2.88 -13.36
C PRO A 180 -11.09 -2.53 -14.10
N VAL A 181 -10.00 -3.24 -13.83
CA VAL A 181 -8.69 -3.01 -14.45
C VAL A 181 -8.68 -3.50 -15.90
N LEU A 182 -9.27 -4.66 -16.17
CA LEU A 182 -9.40 -5.21 -17.52
C LEU A 182 -10.24 -4.29 -18.41
N ILE A 183 -11.42 -3.88 -17.94
CA ILE A 183 -12.31 -2.97 -18.70
C ILE A 183 -11.62 -1.63 -18.93
N ALA A 184 -11.05 -1.02 -17.90
CA ALA A 184 -10.34 0.26 -18.04
C ALA A 184 -9.13 0.16 -18.98
N GLY A 185 -8.44 -0.99 -18.99
CA GLY A 185 -7.37 -1.27 -19.95
C GLY A 185 -7.88 -1.31 -21.39
N MET A 186 -9.03 -1.93 -21.63
CA MET A 186 -9.67 -1.92 -22.94
C MET A 186 -10.11 -0.52 -23.37
N GLU A 187 -10.82 0.22 -22.50
CA GLU A 187 -11.27 1.60 -22.78
C GLU A 187 -10.10 2.53 -23.11
N GLN A 188 -8.95 2.33 -22.46
CA GLN A 188 -7.72 3.09 -22.68
C GLN A 188 -6.82 2.49 -23.78
N GLN A 189 -7.30 1.49 -24.51
CA GLN A 189 -6.59 0.81 -25.61
C GLN A 189 -5.21 0.24 -25.20
N ARG A 190 -5.05 -0.15 -23.93
CA ARG A 190 -3.85 -0.79 -23.39
C ARG A 190 -3.89 -2.30 -23.63
N PHE A 191 -4.06 -2.71 -24.89
CA PHE A 191 -4.32 -4.10 -25.26
C PHE A 191 -3.20 -5.06 -24.82
N GLU A 192 -1.93 -4.65 -24.95
CA GLU A 192 -0.80 -5.48 -24.52
C GLU A 192 -0.81 -5.77 -23.02
N ASP A 193 -1.21 -4.79 -22.20
CA ASP A 193 -1.35 -4.99 -20.75
C ASP A 193 -2.53 -5.90 -20.43
N VAL A 194 -3.66 -5.73 -21.12
CA VAL A 194 -4.83 -6.58 -20.96
C VAL A 194 -4.49 -8.04 -21.32
N GLU A 195 -3.84 -8.27 -22.46
CA GLU A 195 -3.36 -9.59 -22.88
C GLU A 195 -2.43 -10.18 -21.80
N ALA A 196 -1.42 -9.43 -21.37
CA ALA A 196 -0.48 -9.90 -20.35
C ALA A 196 -1.16 -10.20 -19.00
N MET A 197 -2.16 -9.40 -18.60
CA MET A 197 -2.94 -9.66 -17.39
C MET A 197 -3.79 -10.92 -17.55
N LEU A 198 -4.47 -11.12 -18.68
CA LEU A 198 -5.29 -12.31 -18.93
C LEU A 198 -4.46 -13.60 -18.92
N VAL A 199 -3.27 -13.57 -19.52
CA VAL A 199 -2.30 -14.66 -19.43
C VAL A 199 -1.91 -14.91 -17.98
N HIS A 200 -1.57 -13.84 -17.24
CA HIS A 200 -1.19 -13.96 -15.83
C HIS A 200 -2.32 -14.53 -14.97
N CYS A 201 -3.57 -14.13 -15.19
CA CYS A 201 -4.75 -14.67 -14.50
C CYS A 201 -4.82 -16.19 -14.62
N GLY A 202 -4.62 -16.71 -15.84
CA GLY A 202 -4.53 -18.16 -16.07
C GLY A 202 -3.39 -18.82 -15.27
N THR A 203 -2.22 -18.16 -15.15
CA THR A 203 -1.09 -18.71 -14.36
C THR A 203 -1.34 -18.76 -12.87
N ILE A 204 -2.16 -17.86 -12.32
CA ILE A 204 -2.51 -17.83 -10.89
C ILE A 204 -3.81 -18.62 -10.60
N GLY A 205 -4.40 -19.25 -11.61
CA GLY A 205 -5.60 -20.08 -11.49
C GLY A 205 -6.89 -19.27 -11.35
N VAL A 206 -6.95 -18.10 -11.99
CA VAL A 206 -8.18 -17.30 -12.09
C VAL A 206 -8.79 -17.53 -13.47
N ASP A 207 -9.91 -18.25 -13.47
CA ASP A 207 -10.67 -18.55 -14.68
C ASP A 207 -11.53 -17.35 -15.09
N ILE A 208 -11.47 -17.00 -16.38
CA ILE A 208 -12.29 -15.94 -16.97
C ILE A 208 -13.55 -16.58 -17.55
N SER A 209 -14.71 -16.17 -17.04
CA SER A 209 -16.01 -16.65 -17.49
C SER A 209 -16.32 -16.18 -18.92
N PRO A 210 -17.17 -16.92 -19.67
CA PRO A 210 -17.68 -16.47 -20.96
C PRO A 210 -18.33 -15.08 -20.89
N GLU A 211 -19.04 -14.79 -19.79
CA GLU A 211 -19.72 -13.52 -19.56
C GLU A 211 -18.71 -12.35 -19.41
N MET A 212 -17.60 -12.58 -18.71
CA MET A 212 -16.54 -11.59 -18.60
C MET A 212 -15.78 -11.42 -19.90
N ALA A 213 -15.45 -12.52 -20.59
CA ALA A 213 -14.81 -12.47 -21.90
C ALA A 213 -15.63 -11.63 -22.88
N MET A 214 -16.95 -11.84 -22.92
CA MET A 214 -17.87 -11.03 -23.70
C MET A 214 -17.85 -9.56 -23.25
N THR A 215 -17.86 -9.29 -21.94
CA THR A 215 -17.79 -7.93 -21.40
C THR A 215 -16.52 -7.20 -21.86
N ILE A 216 -15.36 -7.88 -21.88
CA ILE A 216 -14.07 -7.33 -22.30
C ILE A 216 -14.08 -7.01 -23.80
N VAL A 217 -14.58 -7.92 -24.64
CA VAL A 217 -14.60 -7.75 -26.11
C VAL A 217 -15.63 -6.71 -26.55
N MET A 218 -16.72 -6.56 -25.81
CA MET A 218 -17.80 -5.61 -26.11
C MET A 218 -17.55 -4.19 -25.59
N VAL A 219 -16.37 -3.91 -25.00
CA VAL A 219 -16.02 -2.53 -24.61
C VAL A 219 -15.99 -1.65 -25.85
N GLU A 220 -16.83 -0.62 -25.87
CA GLU A 220 -16.87 0.36 -26.95
C GLU A 220 -15.63 1.26 -26.87
N PHE A 221 -14.99 1.48 -28.01
CA PHE A 221 -13.85 2.37 -28.13
C PHE A 221 -14.32 3.72 -28.67
N GLU A 222 -13.91 4.83 -28.07
CA GLU A 222 -14.16 6.15 -28.66
C GLU A 222 -13.49 6.24 -30.04
N ASP A 223 -14.25 6.74 -31.02
CA ASP A 223 -13.90 6.87 -32.45
C ASP A 223 -12.43 7.32 -32.65
N SER A 224 -11.57 6.39 -33.08
CA SER A 224 -10.26 6.73 -33.63
C SER A 224 -10.10 6.02 -34.98
N PRO A 225 -9.82 6.75 -36.07
CA PRO A 225 -9.84 6.22 -37.44
C PRO A 225 -8.67 5.28 -37.77
N GLU A 226 -7.71 5.11 -36.86
CA GLU A 226 -6.52 4.27 -37.04
C GLU A 226 -6.28 3.45 -35.76
N GLN A 227 -7.20 2.54 -35.43
CA GLN A 227 -7.03 1.66 -34.27
C GLN A 227 -6.13 0.46 -34.62
N ASP A 228 -5.16 0.19 -33.76
CA ASP A 228 -4.36 -1.03 -33.78
C ASP A 228 -5.23 -2.22 -33.33
N HIS A 229 -6.06 -2.72 -34.25
CA HIS A 229 -6.92 -3.87 -34.04
C HIS A 229 -6.14 -5.17 -33.77
N VAL A 230 -4.82 -5.19 -33.96
CA VAL A 230 -4.01 -6.40 -33.75
C VAL A 230 -4.03 -6.81 -32.27
N GLY A 231 -3.93 -5.86 -31.35
CA GLY A 231 -4.00 -6.13 -29.91
C GLY A 231 -5.37 -6.68 -29.49
N LEU A 232 -6.46 -6.06 -29.96
CA LEU A 232 -7.82 -6.55 -29.74
C LEU A 232 -8.03 -7.96 -30.30
N LEU A 233 -7.57 -8.22 -31.52
CA LEU A 233 -7.66 -9.55 -32.14
C LEU A 233 -6.91 -10.60 -31.32
N LYS A 234 -5.70 -10.30 -30.82
CA LYS A 234 -4.96 -11.22 -29.94
C LYS A 234 -5.75 -11.56 -28.66
N ILE A 235 -6.34 -10.55 -28.03
CA ILE A 235 -7.18 -10.75 -26.84
C ILE A 235 -8.39 -11.64 -27.17
N MET A 236 -9.08 -11.38 -28.29
CA MET A 236 -10.22 -12.19 -28.73
C MET A 236 -9.82 -13.64 -28.97
N TYR A 237 -8.72 -13.88 -29.70
CA TYR A 237 -8.21 -15.23 -29.96
C TYR A 237 -7.81 -15.95 -28.67
N TYR A 238 -7.14 -15.26 -27.75
CA TYR A 238 -6.77 -15.83 -26.45
C TYR A 238 -8.00 -16.26 -25.65
N LEU A 239 -9.02 -15.40 -25.58
CA LEU A 239 -10.25 -15.70 -24.86
C LEU A 239 -11.03 -16.84 -25.52
N GLU A 240 -11.13 -16.86 -26.85
CA GLU A 240 -11.79 -17.94 -27.58
C GLU A 240 -11.11 -19.30 -27.34
N ASP A 241 -9.78 -19.35 -27.45
CA ASP A 241 -9.00 -20.56 -27.18
C ASP A 241 -9.22 -21.07 -25.75
N LYS A 242 -9.18 -20.17 -24.75
CA LYS A 242 -9.43 -20.52 -23.35
C LYS A 242 -10.84 -21.03 -23.09
N LEU A 243 -11.84 -20.44 -23.73
CA LEU A 243 -13.24 -20.91 -23.62
C LEU A 243 -13.43 -22.28 -24.27
N ILE A 244 -12.77 -22.54 -25.40
CA ILE A 244 -12.79 -23.85 -26.06
C ILE A 244 -12.12 -24.91 -25.16
N GLU A 245 -10.98 -24.58 -24.55
CA GLU A 245 -10.30 -25.46 -23.58
C GLU A 245 -11.21 -25.83 -22.40
N ASP A 246 -11.87 -24.85 -21.78
CA ASP A 246 -12.78 -25.07 -20.63
C ASP A 246 -14.01 -25.92 -21.02
N MET A 247 -14.58 -25.72 -22.21
CA MET A 247 -15.64 -26.60 -22.72
C MET A 247 -15.16 -28.04 -22.92
N ALA A 248 -13.92 -28.23 -23.38
CA ALA A 248 -13.34 -29.55 -23.62
C ALA A 248 -12.99 -30.30 -22.32
N THR A 249 -12.64 -29.58 -21.24
CA THR A 249 -12.38 -30.18 -19.91
C THR A 249 -13.67 -30.55 -19.19
N ARG A 250 -14.72 -29.70 -19.25
CA ARG A 250 -16.04 -29.98 -18.67
C ARG A 250 -16.81 -31.12 -19.36
N GLY A 251 -16.47 -31.42 -20.61
CA GLY A 251 -17.07 -32.50 -21.40
C GLY A 251 -16.54 -33.91 -21.10
N LYS A 252 -15.53 -34.06 -20.24
CA LYS A 252 -15.04 -35.38 -19.81
C LYS A 252 -15.81 -35.82 -18.57
N PRO A 253 -16.67 -36.86 -18.64
CA PRO A 253 -17.27 -37.42 -17.43
C PRO A 253 -16.16 -37.97 -16.54
N ASP A 254 -16.20 -37.63 -15.25
CA ASP A 254 -15.41 -38.29 -14.21
C ASP A 254 -15.70 -39.79 -14.25
N LEU A 255 -14.83 -40.54 -14.90
CA LEU A 255 -14.81 -41.99 -14.84
C LEU A 255 -14.10 -42.38 -13.54
N SER A 256 -14.82 -42.26 -12.43
CA SER A 256 -14.51 -42.92 -11.15
C SER A 256 -15.44 -44.11 -10.94
#